data_AF-A0A0S2W5V1-F1
#
_entry.id   AF-A0A0S2W5V1-F1
#
_cell.length_a   1.000
_cell.length_b   1.000
_cell.length_c   1.000
_cell.angle_alpha   90.00
_cell.angle_beta   90.00
_cell.angle_gamma   90.00
#
_symmetry.space_group_name_H-M   'P 1'
#
loop_
_entity.id
_entity.type
_entity.pdbx_description
1 polymer ?
#
loop_
_entity_poly.entity_id
_entity_poly.type
_entity_poly.pdbx_seq_one_letter_code
_entity_poly.pdbx_strand_id
1 'polypeptide(L)'
;MARKKLTTIHFIPVEVESKKEQKILVLYADEAATAQYLAGTINDDTRFTAFCIPTPNMSTDSMTILMEDGIPRKVFSITEE
;
A
#
# COMPACT_ATOMS: atom_id res chain seq x y z
N MET A 1 10.89 -18.78 -6.17
CA MET A 1 10.13 -18.27 -5.02
C MET A 1 8.66 -18.29 -5.39
N ALA A 2 7.77 -18.79 -4.53
CA ALA A 2 6.34 -18.84 -4.83
C ALA A 2 5.79 -17.40 -4.94
N ARG A 3 5.03 -17.10 -6.00
CA ARG A 3 4.36 -15.81 -6.17
C ARG A 3 3.41 -15.58 -4.98
N LYS A 4 3.68 -14.55 -4.18
CA LYS A 4 2.79 -14.17 -3.08
C LYS A 4 1.56 -13.49 -3.68
N LYS A 5 0.38 -14.07 -3.45
CA LYS A 5 -0.88 -13.46 -3.86
C LYS A 5 -1.22 -12.35 -2.90
N LEU A 6 -1.37 -11.15 -3.43
CA LEU A 6 -1.80 -9.98 -2.69
C LEU A 6 -3.31 -9.90 -2.66
N THR A 7 -3.85 -9.72 -1.46
CA THR A 7 -5.30 -9.72 -1.23
C THR A 7 -5.78 -8.46 -0.52
N THR A 8 -4.88 -7.66 0.04
CA THR A 8 -5.26 -6.42 0.73
C THR A 8 -4.24 -5.32 0.52
N ILE A 9 -4.74 -4.13 0.15
CA ILE A 9 -3.98 -2.89 0.05
C ILE A 9 -4.80 -1.80 0.74
N HIS A 10 -4.18 -1.11 1.69
CA HIS A 10 -4.76 0.06 2.34
C HIS A 10 -3.94 1.31 2.00
N PHE A 11 -4.65 2.39 1.70
CA PHE A 11 -4.07 3.72 1.52
C PHE A 11 -4.42 4.56 2.74
N ILE A 12 -3.41 4.95 3.50
CA ILE A 12 -3.58 5.77 4.70
C ILE A 12 -2.94 7.14 4.41
N PRO A 13 -3.72 8.22 4.33
CA PRO A 13 -3.19 9.56 4.25
C PRO A 13 -2.33 9.84 5.48
N VAL A 14 -1.10 10.31 5.27
CA VAL A 14 -0.23 10.75 6.36
C VAL A 14 -0.36 12.27 6.43
N GLU A 15 -0.93 12.75 7.53
CA GLU A 15 -0.92 14.18 7.82
C GLU A 15 0.51 14.66 7.96
N VAL A 16 0.84 15.70 7.20
CA VAL A 16 2.13 16.37 7.19
C VAL A 16 1.89 17.86 7.40
N GLU A 17 2.80 18.53 8.10
CA GLU A 17 2.64 19.94 8.48
C GLU A 17 2.50 20.90 7.28
N SER A 18 2.91 20.46 6.09
CA SER A 18 2.83 21.24 4.85
C SER A 18 1.98 20.54 3.80
N LYS A 19 1.02 21.27 3.20
CA LYS A 19 0.23 20.80 2.05
C LYS A 19 1.10 20.41 0.83
N LYS A 20 2.36 20.84 0.79
CA LYS A 20 3.32 20.48 -0.27
C LYS A 20 3.98 19.11 -0.06
N GLU A 21 3.81 18.49 1.11
CA GLU A 21 4.46 17.22 1.47
C GLU A 21 3.46 16.09 1.69
N GLN A 22 2.32 16.10 1.01
CA GLN A 22 1.35 15.01 1.13
C GLN A 22 2.06 13.67 0.93
N LYS A 23 1.80 12.74 1.86
CA LYS A 23 2.36 11.40 1.85
C LYS A 23 1.23 10.41 2.01
N ILE A 24 1.38 9.26 1.36
CA ILE A 24 0.47 8.14 1.53
C ILE A 24 1.27 6.95 2.00
N LEU A 25 0.83 6.38 3.12
CA LEU A 25 1.29 5.08 3.56
C LEU A 25 0.46 4.03 2.84
N VAL A 26 1.14 3.19 2.08
CA VAL A 26 0.54 2.01 1.47
C VAL A 26 0.92 0.81 2.29
N LEU A 27 -0.09 0.15 2.86
CA LEU A 27 0.05 -1.09 3.61
C LEU A 27 -0.47 -2.24 2.75
N TYR A 28 0.30 -3.31 2.67
CA TYR A 28 -0.12 -4.49 1.95
C TYR A 28 0.30 -5.79 2.66
N ALA A 29 -0.49 -6.83 2.42
CA ALA A 29 -0.32 -8.15 3.02
C ALA A 29 -0.52 -9.24 1.96
N ASP A 30 0.27 -10.31 2.09
CA ASP A 30 0.00 -11.52 1.32
C ASP A 30 -1.25 -12.24 1.85
N GLU A 31 -1.74 -13.20 1.07
CA GLU A 31 -2.98 -13.95 1.36
C GLU A 31 -3.01 -14.55 2.77
N ALA A 32 -1.88 -15.06 3.26
CA ALA A 32 -1.79 -15.64 4.61
C ALA A 32 -1.93 -14.55 5.68
N ALA A 33 -1.20 -13.45 5.55
CA ALA A 33 -1.27 -12.34 6.50
C ALA A 33 -2.66 -11.67 6.48
N THR A 34 -3.29 -11.51 5.32
CA THR A 34 -4.67 -11.00 5.21
C THR A 34 -5.67 -11.92 5.89
N ALA A 35 -5.56 -13.24 5.69
CA ALA A 35 -6.47 -14.20 6.33
C ALA A 35 -6.39 -14.12 7.86
N GLN A 36 -5.17 -14.01 8.40
CA GLN A 36 -4.94 -13.85 9.84
C GLN A 36 -5.51 -12.52 10.37
N TYR A 37 -5.35 -11.43 9.62
CA TYR A 37 -5.94 -10.13 9.95
C TYR A 37 -7.46 -10.20 10.07
N LEU A 38 -8.14 -10.76 9.05
CA LEU A 38 -9.60 -10.86 9.02
C LEU A 38 -10.14 -11.81 10.09
N ALA A 39 -9.37 -12.85 10.44
CA ALA A 39 -9.72 -13.78 11.51
C ALA A 39 -9.39 -13.24 12.91
N GLY A 40 -8.71 -12.09 13.05
CA GLY A 40 -8.27 -11.56 14.34
C GLY A 40 -7.18 -12.39 15.01
N THR A 41 -6.38 -13.13 14.23
CA THR A 41 -5.36 -14.08 14.70
C THR A 41 -3.93 -13.64 14.37
N ILE A 42 -3.71 -12.32 14.34
CA ILE A 42 -2.40 -11.72 14.07
C ILE A 42 -1.38 -12.20 15.12
N ASN A 43 -0.22 -12.62 14.65
CA ASN A 43 0.90 -13.10 15.47
C ASN A 43 2.24 -12.56 14.93
N ASP A 44 3.34 -12.95 15.55
CA ASP A 44 4.69 -12.46 15.21
C ASP A 44 5.16 -12.85 13.79
N ASP A 45 4.54 -13.87 13.18
CA ASP A 45 4.81 -14.27 11.80
C ASP A 45 3.95 -13.52 10.77
N THR A 46 2.92 -12.78 11.21
CA THR A 46 2.07 -11.96 10.36
C THR A 46 2.85 -10.74 9.87
N ARG A 47 3.33 -10.78 8.62
CA ARG A 47 4.09 -9.66 8.03
C ARG A 47 3.23 -8.81 7.11
N PHE A 48 3.01 -7.57 7.52
CA PHE A 48 2.58 -6.50 6.64
C PHE A 48 3.81 -5.79 6.09
N THR A 49 3.75 -5.40 4.83
CA THR A 49 4.76 -4.52 4.26
C THR A 49 4.17 -3.15 4.07
N ALA A 50 4.93 -2.14 4.48
CA ALA A 50 4.53 -0.74 4.42
C ALA A 50 5.54 0.03 3.59
N PHE A 51 5.07 0.94 2.76
CA PHE A 51 5.93 1.93 2.11
C PHE A 51 5.22 3.28 2.08
N CYS A 52 5.99 4.33 2.34
CA CYS A 52 5.51 5.70 2.34
C CYS A 52 5.92 6.36 1.03
N ILE A 53 4.95 6.95 0.33
CA ILE A 53 5.19 7.61 -0.95
C ILE A 53 4.93 9.10 -0.77
N PRO A 54 5.91 9.96 -1.10
CA PRO A 54 5.63 11.37 -1.27
C PRO A 54 4.73 11.53 -2.50
N THR A 55 3.57 12.11 -2.28
CA THR A 55 2.55 12.36 -3.31
C THR A 55 2.33 13.86 -3.52
N PRO A 56 3.39 14.68 -3.76
CA PRO A 56 3.18 16.08 -4.08
C PRO A 56 2.39 16.15 -5.40
N ASN A 57 1.24 16.80 -5.36
CA ASN A 57 0.34 16.99 -6.50
C ASN A 57 -0.24 15.69 -7.11
N MET A 58 -0.27 14.55 -6.40
CA MET A 58 -1.08 13.42 -6.87
C MET A 58 -2.55 13.63 -6.53
N SER A 59 -3.44 13.29 -7.46
CA SER A 59 -4.83 13.04 -7.11
C SER A 59 -4.95 11.73 -6.34
N THR A 60 -5.75 11.73 -5.27
CA THR A 60 -6.16 10.54 -4.53
C THR A 60 -7.37 9.84 -5.15
N ASP A 61 -7.98 10.43 -6.18
CA ASP A 61 -9.19 9.90 -6.83
C ASP A 61 -8.88 8.62 -7.61
N SER A 62 -7.69 8.54 -8.21
CA SER A 62 -7.21 7.36 -8.91
C SER A 62 -5.72 7.12 -8.65
N MET A 63 -5.38 5.90 -8.24
CA MET A 63 -4.00 5.47 -8.01
C MET A 63 -3.75 4.12 -8.66
N THR A 64 -2.63 4.01 -9.35
CA THR A 64 -2.14 2.76 -9.94
C THR A 64 -0.94 2.27 -9.16
N ILE A 65 -0.93 0.98 -8.83
CA ILE A 65 0.18 0.30 -8.17
C ILE A 65 0.83 -0.65 -9.17
N LEU A 66 2.13 -0.46 -9.42
CA LEU A 66 2.93 -1.42 -10.17
C LEU A 66 3.40 -2.54 -9.24
N MET A 67 2.99 -3.74 -9.58
CA MET A 67 3.28 -4.97 -8.85
C MET A 67 4.35 -5.78 -9.57
N GLU A 68 5.39 -6.22 -8.85
CA GLU A 68 6.40 -7.14 -9.35
C GLU A 68 6.53 -8.31 -8.37
N ASP A 69 6.28 -9.54 -8.83
CA ASP A 69 6.30 -10.76 -8.00
C ASP A 69 5.45 -10.71 -6.71
N GLY A 70 4.36 -9.94 -6.71
CA GLY A 70 3.51 -9.77 -5.53
C GLY A 70 4.06 -8.76 -4.53
N ILE A 71 4.97 -7.89 -4.96
CA ILE A 71 5.55 -6.80 -4.19
C ILE A 71 5.24 -5.48 -4.93
N PRO A 72 4.57 -4.51 -4.30
CA PRO A 72 4.42 -3.17 -4.86
C PRO A 72 5.80 -2.53 -5.01
N ARG A 73 6.11 -2.10 -6.23
CA ARG A 73 7.38 -1.42 -6.55
C ARG A 73 7.21 0.08 -6.69
N LYS A 74 6.05 0.51 -7.18
CA LYS A 74 5.78 1.91 -7.49
C LYS A 74 4.30 2.20 -7.38
N VAL A 75 3.94 3.39 -6.91
CA VAL A 75 2.58 3.91 -6.98
C VAL A 75 2.61 5.26 -7.67
N PHE A 76 1.64 5.49 -8.54
CA PHE A 76 1.49 6.73 -9.26
C PHE A 76 0.01 7.01 -9.52
N SER A 77 -0.39 8.28 -9.48
CA SER A 77 -1.67 8.72 -10.01
C SER A 77 -1.52 8.98 -11.50
N ILE A 78 -2.45 8.48 -12.32
CA ILE A 78 -2.56 8.91 -13.70
C ILE A 78 -3.62 10.01 -13.68
N THR A 79 -3.19 11.26 -13.77
CA THR A 79 -4.12 12.34 -14.15
C THR A 79 -4.32 12.20 -15.65
N GLU A 80 -5.53 11.83 -16.09
CA GLU A 80 -5.95 12.07 -17.46
C GLU A 80 -5.93 13.59 -17.67
N GLU A 81 -4.99 14.08 -18.48
CA GLU A 81 -5.09 15.40 -19.11
C GLU A 81 -5.99 15.31 -20.35
#